data_AF-A0A561VE59-F1
#
_entry.id   AF-A0A561VE59-F1
#
_cell.length_a   1.000
_cell.length_b   1.000
_cell.length_c   1.000
_cell.angle_alpha   90.00
_cell.angle_beta   90.00
_cell.angle_gamma   90.00
#
_symmetry.space_group_name_H-M   'P 1'
#
loop_
_entity.id
_entity.type
_entity.pdbx_description
1 polymer ?
#
loop_
_entity_poly.entity_id
_entity_poly.type
_entity_poly.pdbx_seq_one_letter_code
_entity_poly.pdbx_strand_id
1 'polypeptide(L)' 'MFAVIRQTMAVSVDKPSEVEAAEVWLTANRDALTYAEEDGGCGCCVRVWKLEGPAEVLATIPYEVSACSSWDTA' A
#
# COMPACT_ATOMS: atom_id res chain seq x y z
N MET A 1 14.63 4.24 -17.54
CA MET A 1 13.68 5.12 -16.81
C MET A 1 12.68 4.20 -16.16
N PHE A 2 12.73 4.03 -14.84
CA PHE A 2 11.78 3.18 -14.12
C PHE A 2 10.42 3.87 -14.14
N ALA A 3 9.38 3.14 -14.55
CA ALA A 3 8.03 3.68 -14.55
C ALA A 3 7.57 3.86 -13.10
N VAL A 4 7.11 5.06 -12.75
CA VAL A 4 6.45 5.32 -11.48
C VAL A 4 4.98 4.95 -11.63
N ILE A 5 4.45 4.15 -10.71
CA ILE A 5 3.04 3.72 -10.70
C ILE A 5 2.41 4.04 -9.35
N ARG A 6 1.07 3.95 -9.31
CA ARG A 6 0.26 4.11 -8.09
C ARG A 6 -0.37 2.79 -7.75
N GLN A 7 -0.38 2.45 -6.46
CA GLN A 7 -1.00 1.23 -5.97
C GLN A 7 -1.58 1.45 -4.57
N THR A 8 -2.65 0.72 -4.27
CA THR A 8 -3.29 0.77 -2.96
C THR A 8 -2.94 -0.52 -2.21
N MET A 9 -2.60 -0.40 -0.93
CA MET A 9 -2.67 -1.54 -0.01
C MET A 9 -3.89 -1.38 0.88
N ALA A 10 -4.58 -2.48 1.15
CA ALA A 10 -5.69 -2.48 2.09
C ALA A 10 -5.65 -3.77 2.91
N VAL A 11 -5.82 -3.64 4.22
CA VAL A 11 -5.82 -4.77 5.16
C VAL A 11 -6.99 -4.66 6.11
N SER A 12 -7.47 -5.80 6.58
CA SER A 12 -8.49 -5.85 7.63
C SER A 12 -7.81 -5.77 9.00
N VAL A 13 -8.29 -4.89 9.89
CA VAL A 13 -7.72 -4.76 11.25
C VAL A 13 -7.91 -6.04 12.07
N ASP A 14 -8.97 -6.80 11.78
CA ASP A 14 -9.27 -8.10 12.40
C ASP A 14 -8.34 -9.24 11.95
N LYS A 15 -7.46 -8.97 10.98
CA LYS A 15 -6.49 -9.94 10.46
C LYS A 15 -5.07 -9.45 10.74
N PRO A 16 -4.51 -9.77 11.92
CA PRO A 16 -3.21 -9.24 12.34
C PRO A 16 -2.06 -9.64 11.39
N SER A 17 -2.15 -10.78 10.71
CA SER A 17 -1.16 -11.19 9.71
C SER A 17 -1.12 -10.27 8.48
N GLU A 18 -2.27 -9.79 8.01
CA GLU A 18 -2.32 -8.84 6.88
C GLU A 18 -1.73 -7.48 7.32
N VAL A 19 -2.05 -7.03 8.54
CA VAL A 19 -1.51 -5.79 9.11
C VAL A 19 0.01 -5.87 9.23
N GLU A 20 0.53 -6.94 9.82
CA GLU A 20 1.98 -7.15 9.98
C GLU A 20 2.68 -7.19 8.62
N ALA A 21 2.13 -7.91 7.63
CA ALA A 21 2.70 -7.99 6.29
C ALA A 21 2.78 -6.61 5.61
N ALA A 22 1.73 -5.79 5.74
CA ALA A 22 1.73 -4.44 5.20
C ALA A 22 2.73 -3.52 5.91
N GLU A 23 2.83 -3.56 7.24
CA GLU A 23 3.75 -2.71 8.02
C GLU A 23 5.22 -3.09 7.80
N VAL A 24 5.52 -4.39 7.72
CA VAL A 24 6.86 -4.91 7.40
C VAL A 24 7.27 -4.46 6.01
N TRP A 25 6.39 -4.63 5.01
CA TRP A 25 6.68 -4.21 3.64
C TRP A 25 6.86 -2.70 3.55
N LEU A 26 5.98 -1.91 4.19
CA LEU A 26 6.05 -0.45 4.17
C LEU A 26 7.36 0.04 4.80
N THR A 27 7.74 -0.52 5.95
CA THR A 27 8.99 -0.18 6.64
C THR A 27 10.21 -0.48 5.77
N ALA A 28 10.23 -1.64 5.10
CA ALA A 28 11.35 -2.05 4.27
C ALA A 28 11.52 -1.22 2.99
N ASN A 29 10.42 -0.64 2.47
CA ASN A 29 10.41 0.04 1.17
C ASN A 29 10.16 1.55 1.26
N ARG A 30 9.99 2.11 2.47
CA ARG A 30 9.57 3.51 2.69
C ARG A 30 10.46 4.52 1.95
N ASP A 31 11.77 4.33 2.00
CA ASP A 31 12.75 5.22 1.38
C ASP A 31 12.76 5.15 -0.16
N ALA A 32 12.22 4.07 -0.74
CA ALA A 32 12.12 3.90 -2.20
C ALA A 32 10.80 4.46 -2.77
N LEU A 33 9.81 4.74 -1.91
CA LEU A 33 8.53 5.30 -2.32
C LEU A 33 8.64 6.80 -2.55
N THR A 34 7.99 7.27 -3.62
CA THR A 34 7.87 8.70 -3.92
C THR A 34 6.74 9.34 -3.10
N TYR A 35 5.71 8.56 -2.78
CA TYR A 35 4.61 8.97 -1.91
C TYR A 35 4.05 7.78 -1.14
N ALA A 36 3.70 7.99 0.13
CA ALA A 36 2.82 7.08 0.85
C ALA A 36 1.95 7.89 1.81
N GLU A 37 0.63 7.78 1.62
CA GLU A 37 -0.39 8.27 2.54
C GLU A 37 -0.94 7.09 3.33
N GLU A 38 -0.78 7.18 4.65
CA GLU A 38 -1.31 6.24 5.62
C GLU A 38 -2.71 6.69 6.02
N ASP A 39 -3.62 5.75 6.27
CA ASP A 39 -4.97 6.01 6.81
C ASP A 39 -5.97 6.68 5.84
N GLY A 40 -5.99 6.25 4.57
CA GLY A 40 -7.05 6.61 3.61
C GLY A 40 -8.43 5.97 3.87
N GLY A 41 -8.62 5.27 5.00
CA GLY A 41 -9.85 4.54 5.37
C GLY A 41 -10.47 5.04 6.68
N CYS A 42 -11.64 4.53 7.07
CA CYS A 42 -12.30 4.94 8.34
C CYS A 42 -11.47 4.62 9.60
N GLY A 43 -10.36 3.87 9.48
CA GLY A 43 -9.56 3.34 10.59
C GLY A 43 -10.29 2.32 11.48
N CYS A 44 -11.58 2.08 11.22
CA CYS A 44 -12.50 1.34 12.07
C CYS A 44 -12.55 -0.17 11.78
N CYS A 45 -12.36 -0.55 10.51
CA CYS A 45 -12.40 -1.95 10.07
C CYS A 45 -11.28 -2.31 9.07
N VAL A 46 -10.74 -1.31 8.38
CA VAL A 46 -9.69 -1.49 7.37
C VAL A 46 -8.67 -0.37 7.48
N ARG A 47 -7.39 -0.71 7.28
CA ARG A 47 -6.33 0.28 7.05
C ARG A 47 -6.02 0.29 5.56
N VAL A 48 -5.88 1.49 5.01
CA VAL A 48 -5.65 1.70 3.58
C VAL A 48 -4.46 2.61 3.42
N TRP A 49 -3.56 2.21 2.53
CA TRP A 49 -2.39 3.00 2.14
C TRP A 49 -2.46 3.32 0.66
N LYS A 50 -2.21 4.58 0.33
CA LYS A 50 -2.03 5.04 -1.04
C LYS A 50 -0.55 5.22 -1.31
N LEU A 51 0.01 4.45 -2.23
CA LEU A 51 1.44 4.40 -2.53
C LEU A 51 1.73 4.87 -3.96
N GLU A 52 2.80 5.64 -4.13
CA GLU A 52 3.39 5.97 -5.42
C GLU A 52 4.88 5.69 -5.37
N GLY A 53 5.42 5.04 -6.40
CA GLY A 53 6.83 4.70 -6.46
C GLY A 53 7.21 3.87 -7.69
N PRO A 54 8.46 3.39 -7.74
CA PRO A 54 8.94 2.57 -8.84
C PRO A 54 8.09 1.30 -8.99
N ALA A 55 7.73 0.95 -10.23
CA ALA A 55 6.93 -0.24 -10.52
C ALA A 55 7.55 -1.53 -10.00
N GLU A 56 8.89 -1.64 -9.99
CA GLU A 56 9.59 -2.80 -9.45
C GLU A 56 9.40 -2.96 -7.95
N VAL A 57 9.34 -1.85 -7.21
CA VAL A 57 9.13 -1.85 -5.76
C VAL A 57 7.67 -2.18 -5.47
N LEU A 58 6.73 -1.50 -6.13
CA LEU A 58 5.29 -1.73 -5.92
C LEU A 58 4.84 -3.14 -6.38
N ALA A 59 5.53 -3.75 -7.35
CA ALA A 59 5.28 -5.15 -7.73
C ALA A 59 5.68 -6.17 -6.64
N THR A 60 6.44 -5.77 -5.61
CA THR A 60 6.78 -6.64 -4.46
C THR A 60 5.77 -6.60 -3.33
N ILE A 61 4.71 -5.79 -3.44
CA ILE A 61 3.63 -5.75 -2.45
C ILE A 61 3.04 -7.16 -2.31
N PRO A 62 2.89 -7.68 -1.08
CA PRO A 62 2.28 -8.99 -0.85
C PRO A 62 0.88 -9.06 -1.47
N TYR A 63 0.59 -10.15 -2.19
CA TYR A 63 -0.69 -10.31 -2.88
C TYR A 63 -1.89 -10.19 -1.94
N GLU A 64 -1.75 -10.66 -0.70
CA GLU A 64 -2.81 -10.65 0.32
C GLU A 64 -3.20 -9.24 0.79
N VAL A 65 -2.30 -8.25 0.68
CA VAL A 65 -2.56 -6.85 1.09
C VAL A 65 -2.70 -5.90 -0.10
N SER A 66 -2.45 -6.40 -1.32
CA SER A 66 -2.54 -5.61 -2.54
C SER A 66 -4.00 -5.38 -2.93
N ALA A 67 -4.40 -4.11 -3.01
CA ALA A 67 -5.70 -3.70 -3.51
C ALA A 67 -5.56 -2.94 -4.84
N CYS A 68 -6.13 -3.48 -5.91
CA CYS A 68 -6.24 -2.74 -7.17
C CYS A 68 -7.41 -1.77 -7.08
N SER A 69 -7.13 -0.48 -6.82
CA SER A 69 -8.10 0.60 -7.05
C SER A 69 -7.45 1.67 -7.90
N SER A 70 -8.08 2.04 -9.03
CA SER A 70 -7.71 3.27 -9.72
C SER A 70 -8.15 4.42 -8.84
N TRP A 71 -7.22 5.28 -8.40
CA TRP A 71 -7.60 6.52 -7.75
C TRP A 71 -8.26 7.41 -8.80
N ASP A 72 -9.58 7.38 -8.86
CA ASP A 72 -10.33 8.30 -9.70
C ASP A 72 -10.14 9.71 -9.14
N THR A 73 -9.62 10.60 -9.98
CA THR A 73 -9.40 11.99 -9.60
C THR A 73 -10.72 12.72 -9.89
N ALA A 74 -11.62 12.74 -8.90
CA ALA A 74 -12.82 13.56 -8.94
C ALA A 74 -12.48 15.05 -8.84
#